data_AF-A0AAN6UBM8-F1
#
_entry.id   AF-A0AAN6UBM8-F1
#
_cell.length_a   1.000
_cell.length_b   1.000
_cell.length_c   1.000
_cell.angle_alpha   90.00
_cell.angle_beta   90.00
_cell.angle_gamma   90.00
#
_symmetry.space_group_name_H-M   'P 1'
#
loop_
_entity.id
_entity.type
_entity.pdbx_description
1 polymer ?
#
loop_
_entity_poly.entity_id
_entity_poly.type
_entity_poly.pdbx_seq_one_letter_code
_entity_poly.pdbx_strand_id
1 'polypeptide(L)'
;MEGAPISGLDELDKHLDDLVQDPALVLDPKLFDDVELQLTDTNIPPLIPRFLPRLTTILKSYSEDPAIIASLTTKFLGPVPFNEVFLLASPDEIVQALDAPVPGANLLAMSIIHKAAANPDDVARLCTVTHLVEAFIHRWLAAPQVEVGHRASKVLGDLLDIDCDLAPPPPAASHPAGAAHANPVLRKSPGQGALWRLLFRDKHMYTCLLDLCSGRHADTSAPRQLSLAQGRVLRLLPRLAALNFPAISRSDMAAPNPAHRTNGTHGGGGGGADGPAGSAPRPGEGFLQYAALRMVNKSDQLMHRNLADFFETLVSLLRVTEHSASKAQTLRAILSEATADDELLKDALLTLPQRTVEEEADGLRSWLAELLPAQLVLSLR
;
A
#
# COMPACT_ATOMS: atom_id res chain seq x y z
N MET A 1 21.41 32.54 8.83
CA MET A 1 20.00 32.97 8.84
C MET A 1 19.41 32.48 10.14
N GLU A 2 19.38 33.34 11.16
CA GLU A 2 18.65 33.05 12.40
C GLU A 2 17.16 32.96 12.07
N GLY A 3 16.52 31.85 12.42
CA GLY A 3 15.09 31.64 12.19
C GLY A 3 14.27 32.63 13.02
N ALA A 4 13.13 33.06 12.50
CA ALA A 4 12.19 33.87 13.23
C ALA A 4 11.82 33.20 14.58
N PRO A 5 11.69 33.97 15.68
CA PRO A 5 11.33 33.41 16.98
C PRO A 5 9.96 32.74 16.91
N ILE A 6 9.86 31.52 17.45
CA ILE A 6 8.60 30.76 17.50
C ILE A 6 7.80 31.23 18.72
N SER A 7 6.62 31.79 18.48
CA SER A 7 5.70 32.18 19.55
C SER A 7 5.05 30.94 20.16
N GLY A 8 4.85 30.91 21.48
CA GLY A 8 4.23 29.78 22.18
C GLY A 8 5.21 28.68 22.60
N LEU A 9 6.50 28.81 22.28
CA LEU A 9 7.47 27.73 22.50
C LEU A 9 7.74 27.44 23.97
N ASP A 10 7.77 28.48 24.82
CA ASP A 10 8.00 28.34 26.26
C ASP A 10 6.75 27.84 26.98
N GLU A 11 5.57 28.24 26.51
CA GLU A 11 4.29 27.71 26.96
C GLU A 11 4.14 26.22 26.62
N LEU A 12 4.52 25.82 25.39
CA LEU A 12 4.56 24.42 24.98
C LEU A 12 5.56 23.63 25.84
N ASP A 13 6.72 24.21 26.13
CA ASP A 13 7.73 23.59 26.98
C ASP A 13 7.17 23.25 28.36
N LYS A 14 6.52 24.22 28.98
CA LYS A 14 5.88 24.04 30.28
C LYS A 14 4.76 23.02 30.23
N HIS A 15 3.91 23.09 29.20
CA HIS A 15 2.78 22.18 29.07
C HIS A 15 3.24 20.72 28.87
N LEU A 16 4.31 20.49 28.12
CA LEU A 16 4.91 19.16 27.96
C LEU A 16 5.54 18.66 29.27
N ASP A 17 6.17 19.53 30.06
CA ASP A 17 6.68 19.16 31.38
C ASP A 17 5.54 18.78 32.33
N ASP A 18 4.44 19.55 32.33
CA ASP A 18 3.25 19.25 33.12
C ASP A 18 2.63 17.90 32.70
N LEU A 19 2.56 17.59 31.41
CA LEU A 19 2.08 16.30 30.88
C LEU A 19 2.99 15.11 31.24
N VAL A 20 4.30 15.32 31.30
CA VAL A 20 5.24 14.27 31.74
C VAL A 20 5.02 13.94 33.21
N GLN A 21 4.67 14.93 34.03
CA GLN A 21 4.36 14.72 35.46
C GLN A 21 2.95 14.18 35.67
N ASP A 22 1.98 14.63 34.88
CA ASP A 22 0.57 14.25 34.94
C ASP A 22 0.03 13.86 33.56
N PRO A 23 0.09 12.56 33.18
CA PRO A 23 -0.44 12.07 31.92
C PRO A 23 -1.96 12.20 31.76
N ALA A 24 -2.70 12.52 32.83
CA ALA A 24 -4.14 12.76 32.76
C ALA A 24 -4.48 14.21 32.38
N LEU A 25 -3.48 15.10 32.26
CA LEU A 25 -3.70 16.48 31.87
C LEU A 25 -4.28 16.57 30.45
N VAL A 26 -5.28 17.43 30.28
CA VAL A 26 -5.90 17.68 28.97
C VAL A 26 -4.94 18.49 28.10
N LEU A 27 -4.74 18.05 26.85
CA LEU A 27 -3.94 18.76 25.86
C LEU A 27 -4.58 20.11 25.50
N ASP A 28 -3.76 21.15 25.28
CA ASP A 28 -4.20 22.43 24.71
C ASP A 28 -4.04 22.40 23.17
N PRO A 29 -5.09 22.11 22.38
CA PRO A 29 -4.93 21.89 20.94
C PRO A 29 -4.45 23.14 20.20
N LYS A 30 -4.82 24.32 20.71
CA LYS A 30 -4.46 25.59 20.07
C LYS A 30 -2.97 25.87 20.23
N LEU A 31 -2.41 25.60 21.41
CA LEU A 31 -0.98 25.76 21.67
C LEU A 31 -0.14 24.87 20.75
N PHE A 32 -0.53 23.60 20.58
CA PHE A 32 0.17 22.70 19.67
C PHE A 32 0.05 23.16 18.21
N ASP A 33 -1.13 23.54 17.75
CA ASP A 33 -1.36 24.00 16.37
C ASP A 33 -0.57 25.29 16.06
N ASP A 34 -0.63 26.28 16.96
CA ASP A 34 0.08 27.56 16.82
C ASP A 34 1.59 27.35 16.71
N VAL A 35 2.18 26.47 17.53
CA VAL A 35 3.61 26.14 17.45
C VAL A 35 3.91 25.30 16.20
N GLU A 36 3.11 24.28 15.92
CA GLU A 36 3.32 23.38 14.78
C GLU A 36 3.33 24.15 13.46
N LEU A 37 2.43 25.13 13.26
CA LEU A 37 2.39 25.98 12.05
C LEU A 37 3.67 26.78 11.80
N GLN A 38 4.43 27.09 12.86
CA GLN A 38 5.67 27.87 12.77
C GLN A 38 6.92 26.98 12.58
N LEU A 39 6.79 25.65 12.71
CA LEU A 39 7.90 24.71 12.52
C LEU A 39 8.26 24.52 11.04
N THR A 40 9.55 24.62 10.74
CA THR A 40 10.15 24.49 9.40
C THR A 40 11.36 23.56 9.44
N ASP A 41 11.78 23.05 8.29
CA ASP A 41 12.97 22.18 8.18
C ASP A 41 14.26 22.85 8.72
N THR A 42 14.29 24.18 8.79
CA THR A 42 15.43 24.94 9.31
C THR A 42 15.41 25.11 10.83
N ASN A 43 14.24 25.20 11.46
CA ASN A 43 14.13 25.43 12.91
C ASN A 43 13.84 24.15 13.72
N ILE A 44 13.40 23.06 13.08
CA ILE A 44 13.17 21.77 13.74
C ILE A 44 14.46 21.17 14.32
N PRO A 45 15.59 21.06 13.57
CA PRO A 45 16.79 20.38 14.06
C PRO A 45 17.31 20.81 15.44
N PRO A 46 17.45 22.12 15.75
CA PRO A 46 17.91 22.55 17.09
C PRO A 46 16.90 22.26 18.21
N LEU A 47 15.63 22.03 17.88
CA LEU A 47 14.55 21.80 18.84
C LEU A 47 14.33 20.31 19.15
N ILE A 48 14.85 19.39 18.32
CA ILE A 48 14.72 17.94 18.51
C ILE A 48 15.19 17.48 19.90
N PRO A 49 16.41 17.84 20.39
CA PRO A 49 16.87 17.36 21.68
C PRO A 49 16.01 17.87 22.84
N ARG A 50 15.33 19.02 22.66
CA ARG A 50 14.44 19.63 23.65
C ARG A 50 13.10 18.90 23.70
N PHE A 51 12.44 18.66 22.55
CA PHE A 51 11.04 18.22 22.54
C PHE A 51 10.86 16.72 22.32
N LEU A 52 11.64 16.11 21.43
CA LEU A 52 11.38 14.73 21.00
C LEU A 52 11.43 13.71 22.16
N PRO A 53 12.34 13.79 23.14
CA PRO A 53 12.35 12.89 24.29
C PRO A 53 11.09 12.98 25.17
N ARG A 54 10.56 14.20 25.38
CA ARG A 54 9.35 14.43 26.18
C ARG A 54 8.09 13.96 25.46
N LEU A 55 7.97 14.29 24.17
CA LEU A 55 6.87 13.80 23.34
C LEU A 55 6.82 12.27 23.31
N THR A 56 7.98 11.62 23.17
CA THR A 56 8.09 10.17 23.20
C THR A 56 7.71 9.58 24.56
N THR A 57 8.07 10.26 25.66
CA THR A 57 7.65 9.86 27.01
C THR A 57 6.14 9.95 27.17
N ILE A 58 5.53 11.07 26.76
CA ILE A 58 4.08 11.28 26.89
C ILE A 58 3.31 10.26 26.05
N LEU A 59 3.75 9.97 24.82
CA LEU A 59 3.11 8.97 23.95
C LEU A 59 3.01 7.57 24.57
N LYS A 60 3.88 7.24 25.54
CA LYS A 60 3.88 5.93 26.23
C LYS A 60 2.92 5.86 27.41
N SER A 61 2.52 7.01 27.97
CA SER A 61 1.71 7.08 29.20
C SER A 61 0.36 7.76 29.01
N TYR A 62 0.15 8.49 27.92
CA TYR A 62 -1.08 9.24 27.66
C TYR A 62 -2.25 8.29 27.37
N SER A 63 -3.36 8.47 28.09
CA SER A 63 -4.52 7.57 28.02
C SER A 63 -5.60 8.00 27.02
N GLU A 64 -5.65 9.29 26.68
CA GLU A 64 -6.60 9.86 25.72
C GLU A 64 -6.07 9.79 24.28
N ASP A 65 -6.80 10.34 23.31
CA ASP A 65 -6.37 10.36 21.90
C ASP A 65 -5.05 11.13 21.71
N PRO A 66 -3.94 10.47 21.31
CA PRO A 66 -2.65 11.11 21.19
C PRO A 66 -2.46 11.86 19.86
N ALA A 67 -3.50 12.03 19.03
CA ALA A 67 -3.38 12.57 17.67
C ALA A 67 -2.55 13.87 17.57
N ILE A 68 -2.75 14.82 18.50
CA ILE A 68 -2.03 16.10 18.51
C ILE A 68 -0.53 15.89 18.81
N ILE A 69 -0.22 15.08 19.83
CA ILE A 69 1.16 14.72 20.18
C ILE A 69 1.82 13.94 19.04
N ALA A 70 1.08 13.03 18.41
CA ALA A 70 1.54 12.22 17.29
C ALA A 70 1.86 13.07 16.04
N SER A 71 1.05 14.10 15.76
CA SER A 71 1.32 15.06 14.67
C SER A 71 2.63 15.80 14.89
N LEU A 72 2.78 16.43 16.06
CA LEU A 72 3.97 17.17 16.41
C LEU A 72 5.23 16.28 16.45
N THR A 73 5.11 15.08 17.02
CA THR A 73 6.18 14.06 17.01
C THR A 73 6.58 13.68 15.60
N THR A 74 5.61 13.48 14.70
CA THR A 74 5.88 13.17 13.29
C THR A 74 6.70 14.27 12.63
N LYS A 75 6.40 15.55 12.94
CA LYS A 75 7.13 16.69 12.41
C LYS A 75 8.58 16.74 12.93
N PHE A 76 8.80 16.52 14.23
CA PHE A 76 10.14 16.44 14.82
C PHE A 76 10.96 15.23 14.35
N LEU A 77 10.31 14.12 14.02
CA LEU A 77 10.95 12.94 13.43
C LEU A 77 11.33 13.12 11.97
N GLY A 78 10.84 14.15 11.29
CA GLY A 78 11.14 14.45 9.88
C GLY A 78 12.63 14.33 9.55
N PRO A 79 13.51 15.13 10.17
CA PRO A 79 14.96 15.13 9.89
C PRO A 79 15.77 14.00 10.54
N VAL A 80 15.21 13.24 11.49
CA VAL A 80 15.91 12.12 12.14
C VAL A 80 16.18 11.01 11.10
N PRO A 81 17.35 10.39 10.97
CA PRO A 81 17.55 9.29 10.02
C PRO A 81 16.98 7.96 10.56
N PHE A 82 16.67 7.00 9.68
CA PHE A 82 16.01 5.74 10.09
C PHE A 82 16.84 4.92 11.10
N ASN A 83 18.17 4.90 10.92
CA ASN A 83 19.11 4.21 11.81
C ASN A 83 19.10 4.73 13.26
N GLU A 84 18.64 5.96 13.50
CA GLU A 84 18.51 6.55 14.84
C GLU A 84 17.12 6.33 15.45
N VAL A 85 16.13 5.92 14.67
CA VAL A 85 14.75 5.79 15.18
C VAL A 85 14.64 4.72 16.26
N PHE A 86 15.37 3.60 16.12
CA PHE A 86 15.37 2.55 17.14
C PHE A 86 16.07 2.95 18.46
N LEU A 87 16.76 4.09 18.49
CA LEU A 87 17.25 4.67 19.75
C LEU A 87 16.14 5.41 20.51
N LEU A 88 15.10 5.83 19.80
CA LEU A 88 13.97 6.60 20.35
C LEU A 88 12.77 5.70 20.68
N ALA A 89 12.47 4.74 19.80
CA ALA A 89 11.39 3.78 19.98
C ALA A 89 11.85 2.38 19.54
N SER A 90 11.75 1.42 20.44
CA SER A 90 12.05 0.03 20.15
C SER A 90 11.07 -0.54 19.10
N PRO A 91 11.44 -1.60 18.35
CA PRO A 91 10.52 -2.29 17.45
C PRO A 91 9.18 -2.67 18.10
N ASP A 92 9.20 -3.16 19.34
CA ASP A 92 8.00 -3.59 20.07
C ASP A 92 7.07 -2.40 20.38
N GLU A 93 7.62 -1.23 20.70
CA GLU A 93 6.83 -0.01 20.90
C GLU A 93 6.18 0.46 19.59
N ILE A 94 6.86 0.29 18.45
CA ILE A 94 6.29 0.61 17.13
C ILE A 94 5.17 -0.39 16.78
N VAL A 95 5.34 -1.68 17.11
CA VAL A 95 4.27 -2.68 16.95
C VAL A 95 3.06 -2.33 17.82
N GLN A 96 3.27 -1.96 19.09
CA GLN A 96 2.18 -1.51 19.96
C GLN A 96 1.46 -0.28 19.38
N ALA A 97 2.20 0.68 18.82
CA ALA A 97 1.61 1.85 18.17
C ALA A 97 0.86 1.51 16.87
N LEU A 98 1.30 0.50 16.11
CA LEU A 98 0.53 -0.05 14.99
C LEU A 98 -0.75 -0.73 15.47
N ASP A 99 -0.72 -1.42 16.61
CA ASP A 99 -1.86 -2.15 17.13
C ASP A 99 -2.89 -1.32 17.89
N ALA A 100 -2.48 -0.13 18.32
CA ALA A 100 -3.34 0.82 19.00
C ALA A 100 -4.65 1.08 18.22
N PRO A 101 -5.79 1.22 18.93
CA PRO A 101 -7.09 1.47 18.29
C PRO A 101 -7.23 2.89 17.73
N VAL A 102 -6.31 3.79 18.10
CA VAL A 102 -6.30 5.20 17.72
C VAL A 102 -5.49 5.45 16.44
N PRO A 103 -6.07 6.07 15.40
CA PRO A 103 -5.38 6.28 14.13
C PRO A 103 -4.09 7.09 14.24
N GLY A 104 -4.02 8.06 15.15
CA GLY A 104 -2.83 8.91 15.35
C GLY A 104 -1.58 8.09 15.66
N ALA A 105 -1.69 7.08 16.53
CA ALA A 105 -0.59 6.18 16.85
C ALA A 105 -0.15 5.33 15.64
N ASN A 106 -1.12 4.79 14.89
CA ASN A 106 -0.84 4.01 13.69
C ASN A 106 -0.11 4.87 12.64
N LEU A 107 -0.58 6.10 12.42
CA LEU A 107 0.02 7.02 11.45
C LEU A 107 1.43 7.47 11.83
N LEU A 108 1.69 7.65 13.13
CA LEU A 108 3.04 7.91 13.65
C LEU A 108 3.96 6.71 13.40
N ALA A 109 3.53 5.50 13.75
CA ALA A 109 4.29 4.28 13.53
C ALA A 109 4.59 4.06 12.04
N MET A 110 3.62 4.29 11.16
CA MET A 110 3.82 4.24 9.70
C MET A 110 4.77 5.33 9.21
N SER A 111 4.77 6.51 9.82
CA SER A 111 5.71 7.58 9.48
C SER A 111 7.13 7.23 9.88
N ILE A 112 7.33 6.56 11.00
CA ILE A 112 8.61 5.97 11.43
C ILE A 112 9.09 4.92 10.42
N ILE A 113 8.23 3.95 10.06
CA ILE A 113 8.56 2.87 9.11
C ILE A 113 8.92 3.44 7.74
N HIS A 114 8.19 4.46 7.29
CA HIS A 114 8.41 5.11 6.00
C HIS A 114 9.80 5.74 5.86
N LYS A 115 10.47 6.07 6.97
CA LYS A 115 11.84 6.62 6.93
C LYS A 115 12.82 5.65 6.32
N ALA A 116 12.55 4.34 6.38
CA ALA A 116 13.36 3.33 5.70
C ALA A 116 13.34 3.47 4.17
N ALA A 117 12.32 4.12 3.58
CA ALA A 117 12.27 4.40 2.15
C ALA A 117 13.27 5.49 1.70
N ALA A 118 14.13 6.00 2.59
CA ALA A 118 15.20 6.93 2.21
C ALA A 118 16.27 6.27 1.34
N ASN A 119 16.59 4.98 1.57
CA ASN A 119 17.59 4.23 0.82
C ASN A 119 17.39 2.71 0.97
N PRO A 120 17.96 1.88 0.07
CA PRO A 120 17.80 0.43 0.13
C PRO A 120 18.35 -0.26 1.38
N ASP A 121 19.42 0.27 1.98
CA ASP A 121 20.06 -0.34 3.15
C ASP A 121 19.16 -0.25 4.39
N ASP A 122 18.43 0.85 4.52
CA ASP A 122 17.45 1.02 5.59
C ASP A 122 16.23 0.11 5.41
N VAL A 123 15.77 -0.13 4.17
CA VAL A 123 14.72 -1.13 3.91
C VAL A 123 15.21 -2.54 4.26
N ALA A 124 16.44 -2.89 3.90
CA ALA A 124 17.04 -4.17 4.27
C ALA A 124 17.16 -4.33 5.80
N ARG A 125 17.52 -3.26 6.52
CA ARG A 125 17.53 -3.23 7.99
C ARG A 125 16.13 -3.41 8.57
N LEU A 126 15.11 -2.78 8.01
CA LEU A 126 13.71 -2.99 8.43
C LEU A 126 13.32 -4.46 8.26
N CYS A 127 13.74 -5.11 7.16
CA CYS A 127 13.44 -6.51 6.89
C CYS A 127 14.08 -7.50 7.88
N THR A 128 15.11 -7.11 8.64
CA THR A 128 15.66 -7.97 9.70
C THR A 128 14.75 -8.03 10.93
N VAL A 129 13.79 -7.11 11.04
CA VAL A 129 12.82 -7.01 12.13
C VAL A 129 11.45 -7.53 11.61
N THR A 130 11.38 -8.82 11.30
CA THR A 130 10.26 -9.41 10.55
C THR A 130 8.89 -9.23 11.21
N HIS A 131 8.81 -9.32 12.55
CA HIS A 131 7.57 -9.11 13.30
C HIS A 131 7.01 -7.69 13.16
N LEU A 132 7.88 -6.68 12.99
CA LEU A 132 7.46 -5.30 12.73
C LEU A 132 6.89 -5.15 11.31
N VAL A 133 7.49 -5.81 10.33
CA VAL A 133 6.94 -5.85 8.95
C VAL A 133 5.60 -6.57 8.94
N GLU A 134 5.48 -7.69 9.67
CA GLU A 134 4.22 -8.44 9.80
C GLU A 134 3.12 -7.58 10.43
N ALA A 135 3.41 -6.92 11.55
CA ALA A 135 2.48 -6.00 12.20
C ALA A 135 2.05 -4.86 11.27
N PHE A 136 2.96 -4.34 10.45
CA PHE A 136 2.65 -3.32 9.45
C PHE A 136 1.73 -3.83 8.34
N ILE A 137 1.99 -5.02 7.78
CA ILE A 137 1.11 -5.65 6.78
C ILE A 137 -0.26 -5.97 7.37
N HIS A 138 -0.28 -6.49 8.61
CA HIS A 138 -1.51 -6.72 9.35
C HIS A 138 -2.31 -5.43 9.47
N ARG A 139 -1.71 -4.35 10.00
CA ARG A 139 -2.38 -3.06 10.18
C ARG A 139 -2.84 -2.45 8.86
N TRP A 140 -2.05 -2.58 7.79
CA TRP A 140 -2.42 -2.11 6.46
C TRP A 140 -3.75 -2.70 5.98
N LEU A 141 -3.96 -4.01 6.16
CA LEU A 141 -5.16 -4.68 5.65
C LEU A 141 -6.29 -4.76 6.68
N ALA A 142 -5.98 -4.81 7.97
CA ALA A 142 -6.94 -4.97 9.06
C ALA A 142 -7.47 -3.65 9.65
N ALA A 143 -6.86 -2.49 9.38
CA ALA A 143 -7.38 -1.22 9.89
C ALA A 143 -8.77 -0.90 9.28
N PRO A 144 -9.80 -0.51 10.05
CA PRO A 144 -11.06 -0.04 9.50
C PRO A 144 -10.98 1.40 8.94
N GLN A 145 -9.99 2.19 9.39
CA GLN A 145 -9.86 3.59 9.02
C GLN A 145 -9.25 3.77 7.62
N VAL A 146 -9.78 4.74 6.87
CA VAL A 146 -9.41 4.95 5.47
C VAL A 146 -8.01 5.55 5.38
N GLU A 147 -7.73 6.54 6.22
CA GLU A 147 -6.47 7.27 6.30
C GLU A 147 -5.29 6.36 6.68
N VAL A 148 -5.49 5.44 7.64
CA VAL A 148 -4.48 4.45 8.04
C VAL A 148 -4.16 3.52 6.87
N GLY A 149 -5.20 2.98 6.22
CA GLY A 149 -5.03 2.12 5.05
C GLY A 149 -4.35 2.83 3.87
N HIS A 150 -4.74 4.08 3.60
CA HIS A 150 -4.15 4.88 2.53
C HIS A 150 -2.67 5.19 2.81
N ARG A 151 -2.33 5.61 4.04
CA ARG A 151 -0.96 5.85 4.46
C ARG A 151 -0.12 4.58 4.31
N ALA A 152 -0.60 3.46 4.82
CA ALA A 152 0.11 2.18 4.70
C ALA A 152 0.31 1.74 3.23
N SER A 153 -0.68 1.88 2.35
CA SER A 153 -0.52 1.62 0.92
C SER A 153 0.60 2.46 0.31
N LYS A 154 0.68 3.75 0.65
CA LYS A 154 1.76 4.63 0.18
C LYS A 154 3.12 4.16 0.71
N VAL A 155 3.23 3.94 2.02
CA VAL A 155 4.48 3.52 2.68
C VAL A 155 4.98 2.21 2.10
N LEU A 156 4.11 1.20 1.97
CA LEU A 156 4.46 -0.09 1.40
C LEU A 156 4.92 0.03 -0.06
N GLY A 157 4.21 0.83 -0.87
CA GLY A 157 4.59 1.08 -2.25
C GLY A 157 5.96 1.76 -2.38
N ASP A 158 6.27 2.73 -1.51
CA ASP A 158 7.54 3.44 -1.53
C ASP A 158 8.70 2.56 -1.04
N LEU A 159 8.48 1.74 -0.01
CA LEU A 159 9.47 0.75 0.45
C LEU A 159 9.79 -0.28 -0.63
N LEU A 160 8.77 -0.83 -1.31
CA LEU A 160 8.94 -1.80 -2.39
C LEU A 160 9.57 -1.18 -3.64
N ASP A 161 9.29 0.10 -3.93
CA ASP A 161 9.98 0.85 -4.98
C ASP A 161 11.48 0.91 -4.67
N ILE A 162 11.85 1.47 -3.53
CA ILE A 162 13.24 1.65 -3.10
C ILE A 162 14.03 0.34 -3.01
N ASP A 163 13.38 -0.74 -2.54
CA ASP A 163 14.01 -2.05 -2.42
C ASP A 163 14.00 -2.88 -3.71
N CYS A 164 13.31 -2.46 -4.78
CA CYS A 164 13.25 -3.25 -6.02
C CYS A 164 14.66 -3.54 -6.58
N ASP A 165 14.96 -4.80 -6.83
CA ASP A 165 16.28 -5.30 -7.25
C ASP A 165 16.53 -5.22 -8.77
N LEU A 166 15.49 -4.93 -9.56
CA LEU A 166 15.61 -4.73 -11.00
C LEU A 166 16.29 -3.39 -11.31
N ALA A 167 16.77 -3.16 -12.53
CA ALA A 167 17.23 -1.84 -12.93
C ALA A 167 16.08 -0.81 -12.82
N PRO A 168 16.32 0.43 -12.33
CA PRO A 168 15.32 1.48 -12.44
C PRO A 168 14.99 1.70 -13.93
N PRO A 169 13.73 1.99 -14.28
CA PRO A 169 13.40 2.31 -15.65
C PRO A 169 14.20 3.53 -16.09
N PRO A 170 14.56 3.62 -17.39
CA PRO A 170 15.26 4.79 -17.90
C PRO A 170 14.45 6.06 -17.59
N PRO A 171 15.12 7.19 -17.28
CA PRO A 171 14.43 8.46 -17.07
C PRO A 171 13.59 8.74 -18.31
N ALA A 172 12.28 8.87 -18.13
CA ALA A 172 11.37 9.05 -19.24
C ALA A 172 11.81 10.27 -20.05
N ALA A 173 12.11 10.06 -21.33
CA ALA A 173 12.23 11.15 -22.28
C ALA A 173 10.84 11.79 -22.38
N SER A 174 10.64 12.91 -21.66
CA SER A 174 9.43 13.74 -21.68
C SER A 174 8.12 12.92 -21.64
N HIS A 175 7.65 12.54 -20.45
CA HIS A 175 6.23 12.21 -20.30
C HIS A 175 5.40 13.47 -20.66
N PRO A 176 4.51 13.42 -21.67
CA PRO A 176 3.51 14.45 -21.86
C PRO A 176 2.55 14.45 -20.67
N ALA A 177 2.01 15.62 -20.34
CA ALA A 177 1.15 15.84 -19.19
C ALA A 177 -0.18 15.08 -19.34
N GLY A 178 -0.26 13.85 -18.82
CA GLY A 178 -1.49 13.05 -18.90
C GLY A 178 -1.56 11.87 -17.93
N ALA A 179 -0.43 11.25 -17.60
CA ALA A 179 -0.36 10.16 -16.63
C ALA A 179 -0.36 10.69 -15.18
N ALA A 180 -1.47 11.29 -14.74
CA ALA A 180 -1.64 11.86 -13.39
C ALA A 180 -1.52 10.85 -12.23
N HIS A 181 -1.27 9.56 -12.52
CA HIS A 181 -1.14 8.48 -11.54
C HIS A 181 0.15 7.65 -11.66
N ALA A 182 1.05 7.99 -12.59
CA ALA A 182 2.38 7.37 -12.61
C ALA A 182 3.25 8.10 -11.57
N ASN A 183 3.22 7.63 -10.32
CA ASN A 183 4.21 8.07 -9.33
C ASN A 183 5.60 7.83 -9.94
N PRO A 184 6.46 8.87 -10.05
CA PRO A 184 7.80 8.69 -10.58
C PRO A 184 8.50 7.64 -9.71
N VAL A 185 9.10 6.64 -10.38
CA VAL A 185 9.92 5.64 -9.70
C VAL A 185 10.91 6.37 -8.80
N LEU A 186 10.84 6.09 -7.50
CA LEU A 186 11.58 6.86 -6.49
C LEU A 186 13.07 6.54 -6.53
N ARG A 187 13.41 5.29 -6.85
CA ARG A 187 14.78 4.78 -6.80
C ARG A 187 15.61 5.30 -7.96
N LYS A 188 16.88 5.63 -7.66
CA LYS A 188 17.89 6.02 -8.66
C LYS A 188 18.84 4.88 -9.03
N SER A 189 18.79 3.78 -8.28
CA SER A 189 19.61 2.58 -8.45
C SER A 189 18.79 1.35 -8.04
N PRO A 190 19.20 0.14 -8.44
CA PRO A 190 18.65 -1.09 -7.88
C PRO A 190 18.79 -1.13 -6.35
N GLY A 191 17.78 -1.65 -5.68
CA GLY A 191 17.77 -1.99 -4.26
C GLY A 191 18.19 -3.44 -4.02
N GLN A 192 17.91 -3.97 -2.83
CA GLN A 192 18.39 -5.30 -2.41
C GLN A 192 17.38 -6.44 -2.66
N GLY A 193 16.11 -6.11 -2.90
CA GLY A 193 15.00 -7.06 -3.05
C GLY A 193 14.65 -7.79 -1.76
N ALA A 194 15.09 -7.29 -0.60
CA ALA A 194 14.88 -7.95 0.69
C ALA A 194 13.39 -8.01 1.07
N LEU A 195 12.68 -6.89 0.92
CA LEU A 195 11.26 -6.79 1.22
C LEU A 195 10.42 -7.54 0.19
N TRP A 196 10.80 -7.52 -1.09
CA TRP A 196 10.14 -8.32 -2.13
C TRP A 196 10.20 -9.81 -1.81
N ARG A 197 11.37 -10.33 -1.43
CA ARG A 197 11.53 -11.72 -1.02
C ARG A 197 10.76 -12.03 0.26
N LEU A 198 10.80 -11.12 1.24
CA LEU A 198 10.06 -11.28 2.49
C LEU A 198 8.55 -11.34 2.23
N LEU A 199 7.96 -10.50 1.39
CA LEU A 199 6.50 -10.51 1.20
C LEU A 199 6.00 -11.64 0.29
N PHE A 200 6.74 -11.98 -0.76
CA PHE A 200 6.22 -12.86 -1.83
C PHE A 200 6.90 -14.23 -1.93
N ARG A 201 7.99 -14.46 -1.20
CA ARG A 201 8.69 -15.76 -1.17
C ARG A 201 8.78 -16.37 0.23
N ASP A 202 8.82 -15.57 1.29
CA ASP A 202 8.71 -16.11 2.64
C ASP A 202 7.32 -16.69 2.87
N LYS A 203 7.28 -17.93 3.36
CA LYS A 203 6.03 -18.66 3.51
C LYS A 203 5.11 -18.05 4.56
N HIS A 204 5.67 -17.60 5.68
CA HIS A 204 4.89 -17.07 6.79
C HIS A 204 4.24 -15.76 6.37
N MET A 205 5.04 -14.82 5.86
CA MET A 205 4.56 -13.51 5.45
C MET A 205 3.58 -13.58 4.27
N TYR A 206 3.87 -14.41 3.27
CA TYR A 206 2.96 -14.57 2.13
C TYR A 206 1.63 -15.21 2.53
N THR A 207 1.65 -16.18 3.45
CA THR A 207 0.42 -16.78 4.00
C THR A 207 -0.38 -15.74 4.78
N CYS A 208 0.26 -14.93 5.62
CA CYS A 208 -0.39 -13.84 6.35
C CYS A 208 -1.07 -12.84 5.40
N LEU A 209 -0.37 -12.40 4.34
CA LEU A 209 -0.91 -11.52 3.30
C LEU A 209 -2.16 -12.13 2.64
N LEU A 210 -2.09 -13.41 2.26
CA LEU A 210 -3.20 -14.13 1.61
C LEU A 210 -4.38 -14.35 2.56
N ASP A 211 -4.16 -14.69 3.83
CA ASP A 211 -5.23 -14.92 4.80
C ASP A 211 -5.99 -13.63 5.10
N LEU A 212 -5.30 -12.49 5.15
CA LEU A 212 -5.91 -11.17 5.31
C LEU A 212 -6.79 -10.78 4.12
N CYS A 213 -6.34 -10.96 2.88
CA CYS A 213 -7.13 -10.55 1.70
C CYS A 213 -8.15 -11.61 1.22
N SER A 214 -8.12 -12.82 1.79
CA SER A 214 -9.05 -13.90 1.50
C SER A 214 -10.22 -14.00 2.49
N GLY A 215 -10.19 -13.23 3.58
CA GLY A 215 -11.20 -13.26 4.65
C GLY A 215 -11.06 -14.46 5.59
N ARG A 216 -9.90 -15.12 5.58
CA ARG A 216 -9.59 -16.24 6.48
C ARG A 216 -9.02 -15.77 7.82
N HIS A 217 -8.49 -14.55 7.86
CA HIS A 217 -8.08 -13.90 9.08
C HIS A 217 -9.28 -13.37 9.87
N ALA A 218 -9.24 -13.43 11.20
CA ALA A 218 -10.34 -12.99 12.06
C ALA A 218 -10.72 -11.53 11.80
N ASP A 219 -9.71 -10.66 11.70
CA ASP A 219 -9.90 -9.21 11.53
C ASP A 219 -10.41 -8.79 10.14
N THR A 220 -10.37 -9.68 9.15
CA THR A 220 -10.92 -9.43 7.80
C THR A 220 -12.03 -10.39 7.41
N SER A 221 -12.52 -11.20 8.35
CA SER A 221 -13.60 -12.16 8.12
C SER A 221 -14.95 -11.50 7.86
N ALA A 222 -15.16 -10.27 8.36
CA ALA A 222 -16.37 -9.51 8.10
C ALA A 222 -16.40 -8.99 6.65
N PRO A 223 -17.51 -9.15 5.88
CA PRO A 223 -17.54 -8.80 4.46
C PRO A 223 -17.11 -7.36 4.13
N ARG A 224 -17.56 -6.38 4.93
CA ARG A 224 -17.17 -4.97 4.74
C ARG A 224 -15.66 -4.78 4.89
N GLN A 225 -15.06 -5.43 5.88
CA GLN A 225 -13.64 -5.28 6.17
C GLN A 225 -12.78 -6.02 5.15
N LEU A 226 -13.27 -7.17 4.67
CA LEU A 226 -12.68 -7.86 3.54
C LEU A 226 -12.65 -6.98 2.29
N SER A 227 -13.77 -6.36 1.91
CA SER A 227 -13.84 -5.47 0.74
C SER A 227 -12.85 -4.29 0.87
N LEU A 228 -12.66 -3.74 2.08
CA LEU A 228 -11.66 -2.70 2.34
C LEU A 228 -10.23 -3.22 2.12
N ALA A 229 -9.88 -4.37 2.69
CA ALA A 229 -8.57 -5.00 2.51
C ALA A 229 -8.28 -5.29 1.03
N GLN A 230 -9.24 -5.90 0.33
CA GLN A 230 -9.14 -6.22 -1.09
C GLN A 230 -9.01 -4.95 -1.95
N GLY A 231 -9.78 -3.91 -1.68
CA GLY A 231 -9.67 -2.63 -2.38
C GLY A 231 -8.32 -1.93 -2.15
N ARG A 232 -7.65 -2.13 -1.00
CA ARG A 232 -6.28 -1.65 -0.77
C ARG A 232 -5.26 -2.42 -1.61
N VAL A 233 -5.40 -3.75 -1.69
CA VAL A 233 -4.55 -4.60 -2.54
C VAL A 233 -4.70 -4.18 -4.01
N LEU A 234 -5.92 -4.09 -4.53
CA LEU A 234 -6.20 -3.72 -5.92
C LEU A 234 -5.63 -2.35 -6.31
N ARG A 235 -5.61 -1.38 -5.38
CA ARG A 235 -5.03 -0.05 -5.66
C ARG A 235 -3.50 -0.03 -5.67
N LEU A 236 -2.85 -0.90 -4.89
CA LEU A 236 -1.38 -0.94 -4.82
C LEU A 236 -0.77 -1.81 -5.92
N LEU A 237 -1.44 -2.90 -6.28
CA LEU A 237 -0.89 -3.97 -7.11
C LEU A 237 -0.46 -3.54 -8.53
N PRO A 238 -1.16 -2.63 -9.25
CA PRO A 238 -0.69 -2.12 -10.54
C PRO A 238 0.68 -1.43 -10.45
N ARG A 239 0.92 -0.65 -9.39
CA ARG A 239 2.24 -0.04 -9.12
C ARG A 239 3.30 -1.11 -8.91
N LEU A 240 3.01 -2.14 -8.11
CA LEU A 240 3.95 -3.24 -7.86
C LEU A 240 4.26 -4.04 -9.13
N ALA A 241 3.25 -4.24 -9.98
CA ALA A 241 3.42 -4.91 -11.27
C ALA A 241 4.37 -4.14 -12.19
N ALA A 242 4.28 -2.81 -12.18
CA ALA A 242 5.19 -1.96 -12.95
C ALA A 242 6.63 -1.96 -12.41
N LEU A 243 6.80 -2.14 -11.09
CA LEU A 243 8.12 -2.19 -10.45
C LEU A 243 8.82 -3.54 -10.61
N ASN A 244 8.12 -4.65 -10.31
CA ASN A 244 8.68 -5.99 -10.34
C ASN A 244 7.60 -7.04 -10.69
N PHE A 245 7.20 -7.06 -11.96
CA PHE A 245 6.20 -7.99 -12.47
C PHE A 245 6.48 -9.46 -12.13
N PRO A 246 7.72 -9.99 -12.29
CA PRO A 246 8.01 -11.39 -11.97
C PRO A 246 7.75 -11.75 -10.50
N ALA A 247 8.05 -10.86 -9.56
CA ALA A 247 7.92 -11.12 -8.12
C ALA A 247 6.47 -11.37 -7.68
N ILE A 248 5.49 -10.73 -8.33
CA ILE A 248 4.07 -10.86 -7.97
C ILE A 248 3.28 -11.79 -8.91
N SER A 249 3.83 -12.14 -10.06
CA SER A 249 3.13 -12.96 -11.07
C SER A 249 3.47 -14.44 -10.99
N ARG A 250 4.37 -14.86 -10.10
CA ARG A 250 4.76 -16.26 -9.90
C ARG A 250 4.91 -16.53 -8.42
N SER A 251 4.46 -17.70 -7.98
CA SER A 251 4.70 -18.18 -6.63
C SER A 251 4.87 -19.69 -6.63
N ASP A 252 5.78 -20.18 -5.79
CA ASP A 252 5.91 -21.61 -5.49
C ASP A 252 4.85 -22.06 -4.46
N MET A 253 4.09 -21.12 -3.90
CA MET A 253 3.05 -21.36 -2.92
C MET A 253 1.67 -21.21 -3.56
N ALA A 254 0.85 -22.24 -3.43
CA ALA A 254 -0.55 -22.18 -3.87
C ALA A 254 -1.34 -21.25 -2.95
N ALA A 255 -2.03 -20.27 -3.55
CA ALA A 255 -2.92 -19.40 -2.79
C ALA A 255 -4.13 -20.20 -2.25
N PRO A 256 -4.70 -19.81 -1.09
CA PRO A 256 -5.86 -20.48 -0.54
C PRO A 256 -7.12 -20.16 -1.34
N ASN A 257 -8.14 -21.00 -1.22
CA ASN A 257 -9.48 -20.63 -1.65
C ASN A 257 -10.01 -19.49 -0.75
N PRO A 258 -10.54 -18.39 -1.31
CA PRO A 258 -11.16 -17.32 -0.53
C PRO A 258 -12.31 -17.81 0.34
N ALA A 259 -12.48 -17.22 1.52
CA ALA A 259 -13.50 -17.61 2.50
C ALA A 259 -14.93 -17.40 1.97
N HIS A 260 -15.16 -16.29 1.28
CA HIS A 260 -16.35 -16.08 0.48
C HIS A 260 -16.01 -16.47 -0.95
N ARG A 261 -16.65 -17.51 -1.48
CA ARG A 261 -16.43 -17.94 -2.87
C ARG A 261 -16.66 -16.76 -3.81
N THR A 262 -15.58 -16.36 -4.44
CA THR A 262 -15.53 -15.32 -5.45
C THR A 262 -15.71 -15.97 -6.81
N ASN A 263 -16.55 -15.35 -7.63
CA ASN A 263 -17.10 -15.92 -8.87
C ASN A 263 -18.07 -17.08 -8.60
N GLY A 264 -19.17 -16.75 -7.91
CA GLY A 264 -20.37 -17.56 -8.00
C GLY A 264 -20.99 -17.42 -9.39
N THR A 265 -21.06 -18.53 -10.13
CA THR A 265 -22.34 -18.85 -10.76
C THR A 265 -23.32 -19.25 -9.66
N HIS A 266 -24.57 -18.80 -9.77
CA HIS A 266 -25.61 -19.00 -8.76
C HIS A 266 -25.69 -20.45 -8.25
N GLY A 267 -25.52 -20.62 -6.94
CA GLY A 267 -25.87 -21.84 -6.23
C GLY A 267 -26.62 -21.47 -4.96
N GLY A 268 -27.94 -21.40 -5.05
CA GLY A 268 -28.82 -21.44 -3.89
C GLY A 268 -28.54 -22.72 -3.08
N GLY A 269 -28.86 -22.66 -1.79
CA GLY A 269 -28.59 -23.76 -0.86
C GLY A 269 -29.03 -25.13 -1.40
N GLY A 270 -28.17 -26.12 -1.20
CA GLY A 270 -28.43 -27.51 -1.56
C GLY A 270 -27.17 -28.17 -2.07
N GLY A 271 -26.71 -29.22 -1.38
CA GLY A 271 -25.53 -29.99 -1.77
C GLY A 271 -25.63 -30.49 -3.21
N GLY A 272 -24.57 -30.25 -3.98
CA GLY A 272 -24.44 -30.73 -5.35
C GLY A 272 -23.16 -30.17 -5.97
N ALA A 273 -22.16 -31.02 -6.16
CA ALA A 273 -21.10 -30.77 -7.11
C ALA A 273 -21.72 -30.78 -8.51
N ASP A 274 -21.51 -29.71 -9.29
CA ASP A 274 -21.58 -29.62 -10.76
C ASP A 274 -22.17 -28.28 -11.23
N GLY A 275 -21.32 -27.25 -11.23
CA GLY A 275 -21.48 -25.95 -11.87
C GLY A 275 -20.09 -25.29 -11.92
N PRO A 276 -19.75 -24.42 -12.89
CA PRO A 276 -18.38 -23.94 -13.05
C PRO A 276 -18.08 -22.96 -11.91
N ALA A 277 -17.55 -23.51 -10.82
CA ALA A 277 -16.90 -22.77 -9.76
C ALA A 277 -15.82 -21.90 -10.40
N GLY A 278 -15.66 -20.64 -9.97
CA GLY A 278 -14.41 -19.92 -10.21
C GLY A 278 -13.25 -20.86 -9.92
N SER A 279 -12.39 -21.11 -10.91
CA SER A 279 -11.40 -22.18 -10.80
C SER A 279 -10.51 -21.95 -9.59
N ALA A 280 -10.24 -22.99 -8.82
CA ALA A 280 -9.34 -22.89 -7.68
C ALA A 280 -7.98 -22.28 -8.11
N PRO A 281 -7.26 -21.60 -7.22
CA PRO A 281 -5.92 -21.11 -7.52
C PRO A 281 -5.04 -22.24 -8.07
N ARG A 282 -4.39 -21.98 -9.21
CA ARG A 282 -3.54 -22.98 -9.87
C ARG A 282 -2.13 -22.93 -9.29
N PRO A 283 -1.42 -24.08 -9.20
CA PRO A 283 0.00 -24.07 -8.86
C PRO A 283 0.79 -23.16 -9.81
N GLY A 284 1.69 -22.35 -9.25
CA GLY A 284 2.49 -21.39 -10.02
C GLY A 284 1.85 -20.01 -10.20
N GLU A 285 0.56 -19.84 -9.89
CA GLU A 285 -0.08 -18.52 -9.87
C GLU A 285 0.50 -17.65 -8.74
N GLY A 286 0.92 -16.44 -9.09
CA GLY A 286 1.37 -15.46 -8.11
C GLY A 286 0.22 -14.65 -7.50
N PHE A 287 0.59 -13.72 -6.64
CA PHE A 287 -0.33 -12.79 -5.98
C PHE A 287 -1.16 -11.97 -6.99
N LEU A 288 -0.58 -11.63 -8.14
CA LEU A 288 -1.25 -10.89 -9.21
C LEU A 288 -2.47 -11.65 -9.76
N GLN A 289 -2.27 -12.91 -10.12
CA GLN A 289 -3.35 -13.77 -10.62
C GLN A 289 -4.40 -14.01 -9.55
N TYR A 290 -3.96 -14.24 -8.30
CA TYR A 290 -4.87 -14.39 -7.17
C TYR A 290 -5.77 -13.16 -7.02
N ALA A 291 -5.19 -11.97 -6.93
CA ALA A 291 -5.94 -10.72 -6.80
C ALA A 291 -6.90 -10.47 -7.97
N ALA A 292 -6.43 -10.70 -9.19
CA ALA A 292 -7.16 -10.40 -10.42
C ALA A 292 -8.31 -11.38 -10.71
N LEU A 293 -8.15 -12.66 -10.36
CA LEU A 293 -9.06 -13.74 -10.79
C LEU A 293 -9.83 -14.40 -9.65
N ARG A 294 -9.28 -14.35 -8.43
CA ARG A 294 -9.76 -15.15 -7.29
C ARG A 294 -10.11 -14.30 -6.08
N MET A 295 -9.56 -13.12 -5.90
CA MET A 295 -9.73 -12.41 -4.63
C MET A 295 -11.12 -11.75 -4.49
N VAL A 296 -11.71 -11.28 -5.60
CA VAL A 296 -12.88 -10.39 -5.55
C VAL A 296 -14.19 -11.11 -5.81
N ASN A 297 -15.17 -10.94 -4.93
CA ASN A 297 -16.53 -11.38 -5.18
C ASN A 297 -17.26 -10.41 -6.13
N LYS A 298 -17.42 -10.78 -7.40
CA LYS A 298 -18.09 -9.95 -8.41
C LYS A 298 -19.59 -9.70 -8.17
N SER A 299 -20.24 -10.42 -7.24
CA SER A 299 -21.64 -10.11 -6.88
C SER A 299 -21.77 -8.83 -6.04
N ASP A 300 -20.69 -8.39 -5.39
CA ASP A 300 -20.57 -7.04 -4.84
C ASP A 300 -20.23 -6.07 -5.98
N GLN A 301 -21.23 -5.29 -6.42
CA GLN A 301 -21.10 -4.36 -7.55
C GLN A 301 -20.02 -3.30 -7.32
N LEU A 302 -19.80 -2.86 -6.09
CA LEU A 302 -18.77 -1.87 -5.80
C LEU A 302 -17.39 -2.50 -5.94
N MET A 303 -17.21 -3.71 -5.43
CA MET A 303 -15.96 -4.45 -5.59
C MET A 303 -15.71 -4.88 -7.03
N HIS A 304 -16.74 -5.19 -7.80
CA HIS A 304 -16.61 -5.47 -9.23
C HIS A 304 -16.13 -4.24 -10.01
N ARG A 305 -16.65 -3.04 -9.69
CA ARG A 305 -16.13 -1.78 -10.25
C ARG A 305 -14.67 -1.53 -9.86
N ASN A 306 -14.31 -1.74 -8.59
CA ASN A 306 -12.91 -1.64 -8.15
C ASN A 306 -11.98 -2.61 -8.90
N LEU A 307 -12.47 -3.81 -9.25
CA LEU A 307 -11.74 -4.77 -10.06
C LEU A 307 -11.55 -4.28 -11.50
N ALA A 308 -12.57 -3.65 -12.10
CA ALA A 308 -12.45 -3.04 -13.42
C ALA A 308 -11.44 -1.88 -13.42
N ASP A 309 -11.52 -0.97 -12.45
CA ASP A 309 -10.55 0.13 -12.27
C ASP A 309 -9.11 -0.40 -12.10
N PHE A 310 -8.95 -1.51 -11.36
CA PHE A 310 -7.67 -2.21 -11.24
C PHE A 310 -7.13 -2.66 -12.59
N PHE A 311 -7.95 -3.29 -13.42
CA PHE A 311 -7.51 -3.76 -14.75
C PHE A 311 -7.16 -2.61 -15.69
N GLU A 312 -7.96 -1.54 -15.70
CA GLU A 312 -7.66 -0.32 -16.47
C GLU A 312 -6.31 0.27 -16.07
N THR A 313 -6.07 0.41 -14.77
CA THR A 313 -4.82 0.92 -14.22
C THR A 313 -3.65 0.01 -14.53
N LEU A 314 -3.82 -1.30 -14.36
CA LEU A 314 -2.79 -2.31 -14.63
C LEU A 314 -2.33 -2.29 -16.08
N VAL A 315 -3.27 -2.31 -17.02
CA VAL A 315 -2.95 -2.31 -18.46
C VAL A 315 -2.27 -1.00 -18.87
N SER A 316 -2.77 0.13 -18.37
CA SER A 316 -2.23 1.47 -18.67
C SER A 316 -0.80 1.63 -18.17
N LEU A 317 -0.51 1.20 -16.93
CA LEU A 317 0.84 1.26 -16.37
C LEU A 317 1.78 0.28 -17.06
N LEU A 318 1.36 -0.96 -17.30
CA LEU A 318 2.26 -1.97 -17.87
C LEU A 318 2.61 -1.71 -19.34
N ARG A 319 1.77 -0.97 -20.08
CA ARG A 319 2.07 -0.51 -21.44
C ARG A 319 3.38 0.27 -21.53
N VAL A 320 3.65 1.14 -20.55
CA VAL A 320 4.81 2.04 -20.56
C VAL A 320 6.06 1.45 -19.89
N THR A 321 5.97 0.20 -19.43
CA THR A 321 7.11 -0.53 -18.83
C THR A 321 7.79 -1.41 -19.87
N GLU A 322 9.07 -1.73 -19.65
CA GLU A 322 9.88 -2.55 -20.57
C GLU A 322 9.14 -3.80 -21.04
N HIS A 323 9.04 -3.96 -22.36
CA HIS A 323 8.31 -5.08 -22.95
C HIS A 323 9.03 -6.41 -22.68
N SER A 324 8.26 -7.43 -22.30
CA SER A 324 8.75 -8.79 -22.13
C SER A 324 7.69 -9.77 -22.60
N ALA A 325 8.07 -10.74 -23.43
CA ALA A 325 7.15 -11.75 -23.95
C ALA A 325 6.46 -12.53 -22.82
N SER A 326 7.19 -12.83 -21.73
CA SER A 326 6.60 -13.50 -20.57
C SER A 326 5.56 -12.62 -19.87
N LYS A 327 5.79 -11.30 -19.78
CA LYS A 327 4.84 -10.36 -19.18
C LYS A 327 3.56 -10.29 -20.02
N ALA A 328 3.70 -10.10 -21.33
CA ALA A 328 2.58 -10.06 -22.26
C ALA A 328 1.78 -11.37 -22.27
N GLN A 329 2.46 -12.53 -22.23
CA GLN A 329 1.80 -13.83 -22.14
C GLN A 329 1.00 -14.00 -20.85
N THR A 330 1.58 -13.64 -19.70
CA THR A 330 0.88 -13.70 -18.41
C THR A 330 -0.33 -12.77 -18.39
N LEU A 331 -0.19 -11.53 -18.86
CA LEU A 331 -1.31 -10.59 -18.93
C LEU A 331 -2.42 -11.07 -19.86
N ARG A 332 -2.07 -11.61 -21.04
CA ARG A 332 -3.04 -12.21 -21.96
C ARG A 332 -3.83 -13.34 -21.30
N ALA A 333 -3.15 -14.21 -20.54
CA ALA A 333 -3.81 -15.29 -19.82
C ALA A 333 -4.78 -14.75 -18.74
N ILE A 334 -4.35 -13.76 -17.95
CA ILE A 334 -5.20 -13.12 -16.94
C ILE A 334 -6.41 -12.45 -17.59
N LEU A 335 -6.20 -11.62 -18.61
CA LEU A 335 -7.29 -10.88 -19.27
C LEU A 335 -8.25 -11.80 -20.00
N SER A 336 -7.76 -12.84 -20.67
CA SER A 336 -8.61 -13.83 -21.32
C SER A 336 -9.54 -14.54 -20.33
N GLU A 337 -9.06 -14.84 -19.13
CA GLU A 337 -9.87 -15.48 -18.11
C GLU A 337 -10.81 -14.48 -17.43
N ALA A 338 -10.29 -13.29 -17.07
CA ALA A 338 -11.06 -12.26 -16.39
C ALA A 338 -12.24 -11.74 -17.24
N THR A 339 -12.05 -11.66 -18.55
CA THR A 339 -13.06 -11.18 -19.50
C THR A 339 -13.96 -12.27 -20.05
N ALA A 340 -13.76 -13.57 -19.79
CA ALA A 340 -14.55 -14.62 -20.43
C ALA A 340 -16.07 -14.39 -20.29
N ASP A 341 -16.52 -14.12 -19.05
CA ASP A 341 -17.93 -13.94 -18.68
C ASP A 341 -18.17 -12.61 -17.94
N ASP A 342 -17.44 -11.56 -18.29
CA ASP A 342 -17.48 -10.26 -17.58
C ASP A 342 -17.67 -9.09 -18.56
N GLU A 343 -18.93 -8.79 -18.91
CA GLU A 343 -19.27 -7.72 -19.84
C GLU A 343 -18.89 -6.33 -19.33
N LEU A 344 -18.96 -6.11 -18.01
CA LEU A 344 -18.55 -4.84 -17.41
C LEU A 344 -17.06 -4.61 -17.62
N LEU A 345 -16.24 -5.62 -17.34
CA LEU A 345 -14.79 -5.53 -17.56
C LEU A 345 -14.44 -5.41 -19.05
N LYS A 346 -15.15 -6.13 -19.94
CA LYS A 346 -14.98 -5.99 -21.38
C LYS A 346 -15.21 -4.55 -21.82
N ASP A 347 -16.35 -3.96 -21.47
CA ASP A 347 -16.71 -2.60 -21.83
C ASP A 347 -15.72 -1.58 -21.28
N ALA A 348 -15.34 -1.72 -20.00
CA ALA A 348 -14.32 -0.90 -19.34
C ALA A 348 -13.00 -0.85 -20.13
N LEU A 349 -12.49 -2.01 -20.55
CA LEU A 349 -11.24 -2.13 -21.31
C LEU A 349 -11.37 -1.65 -22.75
N LEU A 350 -12.48 -1.94 -23.43
CA LEU A 350 -12.72 -1.53 -24.82
C LEU A 350 -12.91 -0.02 -24.97
N THR A 351 -13.53 0.62 -23.98
CA THR A 351 -13.78 2.07 -23.95
C THR A 351 -12.64 2.88 -23.33
N LEU A 352 -11.63 2.22 -22.75
CA LEU A 352 -10.51 2.88 -22.08
C LEU A 352 -9.72 3.83 -23.00
N PRO A 353 -9.39 3.47 -24.25
CA PRO A 353 -8.68 4.38 -25.14
C PRO A 353 -9.44 5.67 -25.46
N GLN A 354 -10.77 5.63 -25.52
CA GLN A 354 -11.62 6.80 -25.78
C GLN A 354 -11.69 7.73 -24.57
N ARG A 355 -11.42 7.21 -23.36
CA ARG A 355 -11.33 7.98 -22.11
C ARG A 355 -9.90 8.39 -21.76
N THR A 356 -8.92 8.02 -22.60
CA THR A 356 -7.51 8.37 -22.44
C THR A 356 -7.19 9.59 -23.31
N VAL A 357 -6.17 10.38 -22.94
CA VAL A 357 -5.70 11.51 -23.76
C VAL A 357 -5.27 11.04 -25.16
N GLU A 358 -5.56 11.84 -26.18
CA GLU A 358 -5.44 11.47 -27.60
C GLU A 358 -4.03 10.95 -27.96
N GLU A 359 -3.00 11.59 -27.39
CA GLU A 359 -1.58 11.26 -27.58
C GLU A 359 -1.21 9.85 -27.11
N GLU A 360 -1.96 9.32 -26.14
CA GLU A 360 -1.74 7.99 -25.57
C GLU A 360 -2.74 6.95 -26.09
N ALA A 361 -3.87 7.37 -26.63
CA ALA A 361 -4.98 6.49 -27.02
C ALA A 361 -4.55 5.43 -28.05
N ASP A 362 -3.76 5.80 -29.05
CA ASP A 362 -3.33 4.87 -30.12
C ASP A 362 -2.34 3.81 -29.63
N GLY A 363 -1.41 4.21 -28.78
CA GLY A 363 -0.49 3.27 -28.11
C GLY A 363 -1.26 2.30 -27.22
N LEU A 364 -2.30 2.78 -26.53
CA LEU A 364 -3.14 1.93 -25.69
C LEU A 364 -4.03 0.97 -26.50
N ARG A 365 -4.62 1.43 -27.61
CA ARG A 365 -5.36 0.58 -28.56
C ARG A 365 -4.49 -0.56 -29.07
N SER A 366 -3.27 -0.25 -29.50
CA SER A 366 -2.33 -1.25 -30.02
C SER A 366 -1.94 -2.28 -28.97
N TRP A 367 -1.69 -1.83 -27.73
CA TRP A 367 -1.37 -2.71 -26.60
C TRP A 367 -2.55 -3.62 -26.21
N LEU A 368 -3.76 -3.07 -26.13
CA LEU A 368 -4.97 -3.86 -25.86
C LEU A 368 -5.24 -4.88 -26.97
N ALA A 369 -5.01 -4.52 -28.24
CA ALA A 369 -5.13 -5.45 -29.36
C ALA A 369 -4.14 -6.63 -29.29
N GLU A 370 -2.98 -6.45 -28.67
CA GLU A 370 -2.02 -7.52 -28.42
C GLU A 370 -2.45 -8.44 -27.27
N LEU A 371 -3.09 -7.87 -26.24
CA LEU A 371 -3.42 -8.56 -25.00
C LEU A 371 -4.78 -9.25 -25.00
N LEU A 372 -5.80 -8.66 -25.64
CA LEU A 372 -7.17 -9.17 -25.58
C LEU A 372 -7.38 -10.35 -26.53
N PRO A 373 -8.32 -11.27 -26.21
CA PRO A 373 -8.76 -12.31 -27.13
C PRO A 373 -9.19 -11.74 -28.48
N ALA A 374 -8.84 -12.44 -29.58
CA ALA A 374 -9.09 -11.98 -30.94
C ALA A 374 -10.55 -11.56 -31.22
N GLN A 375 -11.52 -12.20 -30.54
CA GLN A 375 -12.94 -11.89 -30.63
C GLN A 375 -13.28 -10.48 -30.11
N LEU A 376 -12.60 -10.00 -29.07
CA LEU A 376 -12.79 -8.65 -28.51
C LEU A 376 -12.02 -7.59 -29.29
N VAL A 377 -10.90 -7.96 -29.91
CA VAL A 377 -10.06 -7.05 -30.71
C VAL A 377 -10.79 -6.50 -31.93
N LEU A 378 -11.75 -7.25 -32.49
CA LEU A 378 -12.57 -6.78 -33.61
C LEU A 378 -13.42 -5.56 -33.25
N SER A 379 -13.76 -5.38 -31.97
CA SER A 379 -14.53 -4.23 -31.47
C SER A 379 -13.66 -3.00 -31.15
N LEU A 380 -12.33 -3.12 -31.21
CA LEU A 380 -11.38 -2.01 -31.00
C LEU A 380 -11.03 -1.26 -32.30
N ARG A 381 -11.37 -1.84 -33.46
CA ARG A 381 -11.17 -1.26 -34.80
C ARG A 381 -12.44 -0.59 -35.27
#